data_AF-A0A9Q1D7P8-F1
#
_entry.id   AF-A0A9Q1D7P8-F1
#
_cell.length_a   1.000
_cell.length_b   1.000
_cell.length_c   1.000
_cell.angle_alpha   90.00
_cell.angle_beta   90.00
_cell.angle_gamma   90.00
#
_symmetry.space_group_name_H-M   'P 1'
#
loop_
_entity.id
_entity.type
_entity.pdbx_description
1 polymer ?
#
loop_
_entity_poly.entity_id
_entity_poly.type
_entity_poly.pdbx_seq_one_letter_code
_entity_poly.pdbx_strand_id
1 'polypeptide(L)'
;MTSMTQRSSGLVQRRTEASRNAAADKERGSGDEDYESRRGDEQEDDDKGDSKETRLTLMEEVLLLGLKDREGYTSFWNDCISSGLRGCMLIELALRGRLQLEACGMRRKSLLARKVICKSDAPTGDVLLDEALKHVKETQPPETVQSWIELLSGETWNPLKLHYQLRNVRERLAKNLVEKGVLTTEKQNFLLFDMTTHPLTNNNIKQRLIKKVQEAVLEKWVNDPHRMDKRLLALIFLAHSSDVLENAFAPLLDDQYDLAMKRVRQLLDLDPEGESMKGSTNDLLWAVVAAFTK
;
A
#
# COMPACT_ATOMS: atom_id res chain seq x y z
N MET A 1 -38.66 -2.34 -68.58
CA MET A 1 -38.39 -3.68 -68.04
C MET A 1 -36.90 -3.95 -68.16
N THR A 2 -36.34 -4.46 -67.07
CA THR A 2 -34.96 -4.85 -66.77
C THR A 2 -34.28 -5.78 -67.79
N SER A 3 -32.98 -5.61 -68.01
CA SER A 3 -31.97 -6.61 -67.58
C SER A 3 -30.52 -6.15 -67.81
N MET A 4 -29.75 -6.25 -66.72
CA MET A 4 -28.30 -6.38 -66.53
C MET A 4 -27.67 -7.52 -67.38
N THR A 5 -26.35 -7.73 -67.57
CA THR A 5 -25.12 -7.24 -66.91
C THR A 5 -23.88 -7.53 -67.79
N GLN A 6 -22.82 -6.77 -67.55
CA GLN A 6 -21.44 -6.91 -68.04
C GLN A 6 -20.62 -7.89 -67.17
N ARG A 7 -19.56 -8.49 -67.72
CA ARG A 7 -18.44 -9.12 -66.98
C ARG A 7 -17.11 -8.72 -67.60
N SER A 8 -16.16 -8.28 -66.79
CA SER A 8 -14.73 -8.67 -66.91
C SER A 8 -13.92 -8.30 -65.66
N SER A 9 -13.07 -9.25 -65.28
CA SER A 9 -12.20 -9.38 -64.09
C SER A 9 -10.93 -8.51 -64.14
N GLY A 10 -10.41 -8.13 -62.96
CA GLY A 10 -9.04 -7.65 -62.72
C GLY A 10 -8.65 -7.75 -61.24
N LEU A 11 -7.56 -8.47 -60.93
CA LEU A 11 -7.05 -8.79 -59.58
C LEU A 11 -6.42 -7.56 -58.87
N VAL A 12 -6.65 -7.47 -57.56
CA VAL A 12 -6.27 -6.36 -56.66
C VAL A 12 -4.98 -6.69 -55.88
N GLN A 13 -3.98 -5.81 -55.93
CA GLN A 13 -2.80 -5.84 -55.03
C GLN A 13 -3.04 -4.97 -53.79
N ARG A 14 -2.71 -5.54 -52.62
CA ARG A 14 -2.97 -5.04 -51.25
C ARG A 14 -1.88 -4.04 -50.83
N ARG A 15 -2.23 -2.79 -50.46
CA ARG A 15 -1.33 -1.81 -49.81
C ARG A 15 -1.50 -1.85 -48.28
N THR A 16 -0.39 -1.90 -47.55
CA THR A 16 -0.29 -1.96 -46.08
C THR A 16 -0.25 -0.57 -45.42
N GLU A 17 -0.63 -0.52 -44.15
CA GLU A 17 -1.02 0.67 -43.36
C GLU A 17 0.11 1.66 -42.99
N ALA A 18 1.37 1.39 -43.37
CA ALA A 18 2.50 2.27 -43.10
C ALA A 18 2.49 3.58 -43.92
N SER A 19 1.60 3.72 -44.92
CA SER A 19 1.55 4.90 -45.80
C SER A 19 0.45 5.91 -45.45
N ARG A 20 -0.32 5.72 -44.36
CA ARG A 20 -1.40 6.66 -43.98
C ARG A 20 -0.97 7.76 -43.00
N ASN A 21 0.09 7.56 -42.22
CA ASN A 21 0.43 8.48 -41.12
C ASN A 21 1.40 9.62 -41.50
N ALA A 22 1.92 9.65 -42.73
CA ALA A 22 2.86 10.68 -43.18
C ALA A 22 2.22 11.86 -43.93
N ALA A 23 0.89 11.85 -44.11
CA ALA A 23 0.17 12.83 -44.94
C ALA A 23 -0.80 13.74 -44.16
N ALA A 24 -0.82 13.67 -42.82
CA ALA A 24 -1.79 14.40 -42.00
C ALA A 24 -1.20 15.60 -41.23
N ASP A 25 0.11 15.89 -41.37
CA ASP A 25 0.81 16.88 -40.51
C ASP A 25 1.16 18.20 -41.23
N LYS A 26 0.36 18.59 -42.23
CA LYS A 26 0.49 19.91 -42.87
C LYS A 26 -0.87 20.36 -43.38
N GLU A 27 -1.61 21.08 -42.54
CA GLU A 27 -2.45 22.24 -42.89
C GLU A 27 -3.42 22.57 -41.75
N ARG A 28 -3.11 23.64 -40.99
CA ARG A 28 -3.98 24.81 -40.72
C ARG A 28 -3.65 25.46 -39.38
N GLY A 29 -3.16 26.70 -39.48
CA GLY A 29 -3.14 27.65 -38.38
C GLY A 29 -4.33 28.62 -38.43
N SER A 30 -4.49 29.31 -37.29
CA SER A 30 -5.22 30.56 -36.96
C SER A 30 -6.74 30.55 -36.84
N GLY A 31 -7.20 30.83 -35.62
CA GLY A 31 -8.54 31.31 -35.25
C GLY A 31 -8.76 31.26 -33.74
N ASP A 32 -8.62 32.41 -33.06
CA ASP A 32 -8.98 32.64 -31.64
C ASP A 32 -10.45 32.30 -31.35
N GLU A 33 -10.75 31.79 -30.16
CA GLU A 33 -11.78 32.30 -29.23
C GLU A 33 -11.90 31.39 -27.98
N ASP A 34 -12.05 32.05 -26.83
CA ASP A 34 -12.15 31.54 -25.47
C ASP A 34 -13.13 30.37 -25.27
N TYR A 35 -12.71 29.31 -24.57
CA TYR A 35 -13.61 28.52 -23.70
C TYR A 35 -12.82 27.76 -22.64
N GLU A 36 -13.13 28.05 -21.37
CA GLU A 36 -12.63 27.34 -20.19
C GLU A 36 -12.83 25.83 -20.31
N SER A 37 -11.77 25.06 -20.05
CA SER A 37 -11.92 23.65 -19.68
C SER A 37 -10.88 23.27 -18.63
N ARG A 38 -11.40 23.04 -17.42
CA ARG A 38 -10.73 22.38 -16.30
C ARG A 38 -10.21 21.00 -16.76
N ARG A 39 -8.95 20.94 -17.20
CA ARG A 39 -8.13 19.72 -17.16
C ARG A 39 -7.54 19.70 -15.75
N GLY A 40 -7.99 18.86 -14.83
CA GLY A 40 -7.94 17.41 -14.97
C GLY A 40 -6.48 17.00 -14.76
N ASP A 41 -5.96 17.24 -13.55
CA ASP A 41 -4.69 16.68 -13.09
C ASP A 41 -4.87 15.15 -13.00
N GLU A 42 -4.78 14.49 -14.14
CA GLU A 42 -4.42 13.09 -14.18
C GLU A 42 -2.96 13.03 -13.75
N GLN A 43 -2.79 12.86 -12.44
CA GLN A 43 -1.53 12.52 -11.82
C GLN A 43 -1.10 11.19 -12.44
N GLU A 44 -0.31 11.28 -13.51
CA GLU A 44 0.40 10.13 -14.09
C GLU A 44 1.20 9.51 -12.95
N ASP A 45 0.74 8.33 -12.51
CA ASP A 45 1.47 7.46 -11.60
C ASP A 45 2.87 7.27 -12.18
N ASP A 46 3.86 7.81 -11.49
CA ASP A 46 5.28 7.68 -11.81
C ASP A 46 5.76 6.27 -11.43
N ASP A 47 5.06 5.23 -11.90
CA ASP A 47 5.45 3.81 -11.80
C ASP A 47 6.45 3.46 -12.91
N LYS A 48 7.41 4.36 -13.14
CA LYS A 48 8.47 4.21 -14.14
C LYS A 48 9.85 4.31 -13.48
N GLY A 49 10.00 3.61 -12.36
CA GLY A 49 11.22 3.57 -11.58
C GLY A 49 11.34 2.32 -10.72
N ASP A 50 11.38 1.15 -11.36
CA ASP A 50 12.25 -0.01 -11.08
C ASP A 50 11.54 -1.36 -11.31
N SER A 51 11.49 -1.79 -12.58
CA SER A 51 10.87 -3.05 -13.01
C SER A 51 11.69 -4.30 -12.67
N LYS A 52 12.77 -4.18 -11.88
CA LYS A 52 13.60 -5.32 -11.44
C LYS A 52 13.65 -5.54 -9.93
N GLU A 53 13.02 -4.68 -9.13
CA GLU A 53 13.06 -4.80 -7.67
C GLU A 53 11.93 -5.65 -7.10
N THR A 54 12.27 -6.47 -6.11
CA THR A 54 11.31 -7.27 -5.35
C THR A 54 10.34 -6.35 -4.61
N ARG A 55 9.09 -6.25 -5.10
CA ARG A 55 8.06 -5.39 -4.50
C ARG A 55 7.49 -6.03 -3.24
N LEU A 56 7.75 -5.39 -2.09
CA LEU A 56 7.21 -5.78 -0.80
C LEU A 56 5.89 -5.05 -0.50
N THR A 57 5.02 -5.66 0.30
CA THR A 57 3.83 -5.02 0.88
C THR A 57 4.19 -4.30 2.18
N LEU A 58 3.35 -3.37 2.65
CA LEU A 58 3.60 -2.69 3.93
C LEU A 58 3.67 -3.69 5.08
N MET A 59 2.84 -4.74 5.04
CA MET A 59 2.87 -5.83 6.02
C MET A 59 4.23 -6.52 6.06
N GLU A 60 4.80 -6.81 4.88
CA GLU A 60 6.11 -7.45 4.75
C GLU A 60 7.26 -6.53 5.19
N GLU A 61 7.20 -5.24 4.85
CA GLU A 61 8.21 -4.26 5.29
C GLU A 61 8.20 -4.11 6.83
N VAL A 62 7.02 -3.95 7.44
CA VAL A 62 6.88 -3.89 8.91
C VAL A 62 7.38 -5.19 9.56
N LEU A 63 7.03 -6.36 8.98
CA LEU A 63 7.50 -7.64 9.49
C LEU A 63 9.03 -7.76 9.43
N LEU A 64 9.66 -7.31 8.34
CA LEU A 64 11.11 -7.35 8.16
C LEU A 64 11.86 -6.41 9.12
N LEU A 65 11.28 -5.26 9.47
CA LEU A 65 11.83 -4.36 10.50
C LEU A 65 11.83 -5.02 11.89
N GLY A 66 10.83 -5.87 12.19
CA GLY A 66 10.75 -6.62 13.44
C GLY A 66 11.48 -7.96 13.47
N LEU A 67 11.98 -8.43 12.32
CA LEU A 67 12.63 -9.74 12.17
C LEU A 67 14.07 -9.68 12.67
N LYS A 68 14.52 -10.65 13.46
CA LYS A 68 15.96 -10.83 13.73
C LYS A 68 16.63 -11.61 12.60
N ASP A 69 17.84 -11.19 12.24
CA ASP A 69 18.54 -11.68 11.05
C ASP A 69 18.80 -13.19 11.09
N ARG A 70 19.17 -13.72 12.26
CA ARG A 70 19.71 -15.08 12.39
C ARG A 70 18.65 -16.09 12.84
N GLU A 71 17.73 -15.66 13.70
CA GLU A 71 16.73 -16.52 14.30
C GLU A 71 15.51 -16.76 13.38
N GLY A 72 15.31 -15.91 12.36
CA GLY A 72 14.24 -16.11 11.38
C GLY A 72 12.82 -16.00 11.95
N TYR A 73 12.70 -15.40 13.13
CA TYR A 73 11.45 -15.09 13.80
C TYR A 73 11.44 -13.64 14.25
N THR A 74 10.26 -13.04 14.29
CA THR A 74 10.08 -11.72 14.88
C THR A 74 10.39 -11.80 16.37
N SER A 75 11.16 -10.85 16.88
CA SER A 75 11.69 -10.88 18.26
C SER A 75 10.60 -11.12 19.29
N PHE A 76 9.41 -10.55 19.08
CA PHE A 76 8.19 -10.87 19.82
C PHE A 76 6.98 -10.59 18.91
N TRP A 77 6.14 -11.59 18.63
CA TRP A 77 4.82 -11.34 18.04
C TRP A 77 3.89 -10.90 19.16
N ASN A 78 3.49 -9.63 19.16
CA ASN A 78 2.65 -9.00 20.17
C ASN A 78 1.36 -8.42 19.55
N ASP A 79 0.49 -7.87 20.39
CA ASP A 79 -0.78 -7.29 19.93
C ASP A 79 -0.57 -6.01 19.10
N CYS A 80 0.52 -5.27 19.33
CA CYS A 80 0.87 -4.05 18.58
C CYS A 80 1.24 -4.37 17.13
N ILE A 81 2.12 -5.34 16.88
CA ILE A 81 2.45 -5.77 15.51
C ILE A 81 1.26 -6.47 14.87
N SER A 82 0.47 -7.24 15.63
CA SER A 82 -0.72 -7.90 15.10
C SER A 82 -1.72 -6.88 14.56
N SER A 83 -2.08 -5.86 15.34
CA SER A 83 -3.00 -4.79 14.95
C SER A 83 -2.40 -3.88 13.87
N GLY A 84 -1.12 -3.51 14.01
CA GLY A 84 -0.36 -2.73 13.04
C GLY A 84 -0.35 -3.35 11.64
N LEU A 85 -0.21 -4.67 11.54
CA LEU A 85 -0.29 -5.39 10.26
C LEU A 85 -1.69 -5.31 9.62
N ARG A 86 -2.77 -5.24 10.40
CA ARG A 86 -4.13 -5.03 9.85
C ARG A 86 -4.29 -3.59 9.37
N GLY A 87 -3.70 -2.62 10.08
CA GLY A 87 -3.55 -1.25 9.60
C GLY A 87 -2.82 -1.19 8.26
N CYS A 88 -1.71 -1.92 8.12
CA CYS A 88 -0.97 -2.05 6.87
C CYS A 88 -1.87 -2.55 5.72
N MET A 89 -2.70 -3.57 5.96
CA MET A 89 -3.59 -4.12 4.93
C MET A 89 -4.61 -3.08 4.44
N LEU A 90 -5.22 -2.31 5.35
CA LEU A 90 -6.17 -1.26 4.98
C LEU A 90 -5.50 -0.18 4.14
N ILE A 91 -4.32 0.31 4.55
CA ILE A 91 -3.58 1.33 3.80
C ILE A 91 -3.11 0.79 2.45
N GLU A 92 -2.58 -0.43 2.40
CA GLU A 92 -2.12 -1.08 1.16
C GLU A 92 -3.27 -1.23 0.16
N LEU A 93 -4.46 -1.63 0.61
CA LEU A 93 -5.66 -1.66 -0.23
C LEU A 93 -6.11 -0.26 -0.68
N ALA A 94 -5.96 0.76 0.16
CA ALA A 94 -6.26 2.14 -0.19
C ALA A 94 -5.32 2.68 -1.28
N LEU A 95 -4.01 2.45 -1.12
CA LEU A 95 -2.99 2.88 -2.08
C LEU A 95 -3.16 2.17 -3.43
N ARG A 96 -3.67 0.93 -3.44
CA ARG A 96 -4.05 0.19 -4.66
C ARG A 96 -5.44 0.59 -5.22
N GLY A 97 -6.09 1.60 -4.65
CA GLY A 97 -7.41 2.08 -5.10
C GLY A 97 -8.55 1.07 -4.90
N ARG A 98 -8.38 0.07 -4.02
CA ARG A 98 -9.41 -0.93 -3.69
C ARG A 98 -10.38 -0.43 -2.64
N LEU A 99 -9.87 0.26 -1.63
CA LEU A 99 -10.65 0.84 -0.53
C LEU A 99 -10.60 2.36 -0.55
N GLN A 100 -11.68 2.97 -0.07
CA GLN A 100 -11.77 4.41 0.15
C GLN A 100 -12.60 4.68 1.41
N LEU A 101 -12.37 5.83 2.04
CA LEU A 101 -13.19 6.26 3.16
C LEU A 101 -14.46 6.95 2.63
N GLU A 102 -15.63 6.68 3.25
CA GLU A 102 -16.91 7.35 2.96
C GLU A 102 -16.68 8.86 2.88
N ALA A 103 -17.20 9.56 1.86
CA ALA A 103 -16.99 11.00 1.74
C ALA A 103 -17.46 11.75 3.01
N CYS A 104 -16.71 12.77 3.41
CA CYS A 104 -16.94 13.55 4.64
C CYS A 104 -18.37 14.12 4.76
N GLY A 105 -19.06 14.29 3.62
CA GLY A 105 -20.46 14.71 3.55
C GLY A 105 -20.68 16.13 4.10
N MET A 106 -21.93 16.60 4.11
CA MET A 106 -22.27 17.94 4.61
C MET A 106 -22.06 18.09 6.12
N ARG A 107 -22.10 16.99 6.89
CA ARG A 107 -21.99 16.99 8.36
C ARG A 107 -20.56 16.98 8.89
N ARG A 108 -19.54 16.94 8.02
CA ARG A 108 -18.11 16.87 8.39
C ARG A 108 -17.83 15.81 9.46
N LYS A 109 -18.17 14.55 9.16
CA LYS A 109 -17.87 13.44 10.08
C LYS A 109 -16.35 13.34 10.27
N SER A 110 -15.92 13.06 11.50
CA SER A 110 -14.51 12.75 11.80
C SER A 110 -14.03 11.54 11.01
N LEU A 111 -12.72 11.44 10.77
CA LEU A 111 -12.09 10.31 10.08
C LEU A 111 -12.50 8.96 10.67
N LEU A 112 -12.52 8.86 12.00
CA LEU A 112 -12.86 7.62 12.71
C LEU A 112 -14.35 7.26 12.65
N ALA A 113 -15.23 8.24 12.45
CA ALA A 113 -16.68 8.01 12.32
C ALA A 113 -17.11 7.64 10.90
N ARG A 114 -16.25 7.90 9.90
CA ARG A 114 -16.50 7.58 8.49
C ARG A 114 -16.32 6.08 8.25
N LYS A 115 -17.10 5.53 7.33
CA LYS A 115 -17.09 4.10 7.01
C LYS A 115 -16.10 3.77 5.89
N VAL A 116 -15.53 2.58 5.92
CA VAL A 116 -14.67 2.07 4.84
C VAL A 116 -15.54 1.50 3.74
N ILE A 117 -15.31 1.92 2.50
CA ILE A 117 -16.08 1.56 1.32
C ILE A 117 -15.16 0.83 0.32
N CYS A 118 -15.64 -0.31 -0.19
CA CYS A 118 -14.99 -1.00 -1.30
C CYS A 118 -15.24 -0.23 -2.61
N LYS A 119 -14.18 0.25 -3.25
CA LYS A 119 -14.19 0.94 -4.55
C LYS A 119 -14.01 -0.03 -5.71
N SER A 120 -13.15 -1.03 -5.54
CA SER A 120 -12.85 -2.04 -6.56
C SER A 120 -12.55 -3.37 -5.88
N ASP A 121 -13.11 -4.45 -6.43
CA ASP A 121 -12.94 -5.83 -5.96
C ASP A 121 -11.93 -6.63 -6.80
N ALA A 122 -11.17 -5.95 -7.66
CA ALA A 122 -10.14 -6.61 -8.46
C ALA A 122 -9.09 -7.27 -7.55
N PRO A 123 -8.70 -8.53 -7.81
CA PRO A 123 -7.71 -9.22 -6.99
C PRO A 123 -6.38 -8.46 -7.00
N THR A 124 -5.68 -8.51 -5.88
CA THR A 124 -4.40 -7.82 -5.66
C THR A 124 -3.21 -8.75 -5.85
N GLY A 125 -3.44 -10.07 -5.88
CA GLY A 125 -2.40 -11.09 -5.99
C GLY A 125 -1.74 -11.43 -4.66
N ASP A 126 -2.17 -10.81 -3.55
CA ASP A 126 -1.76 -11.17 -2.19
C ASP A 126 -2.95 -11.79 -1.45
N VAL A 127 -2.77 -13.02 -0.95
CA VAL A 127 -3.85 -13.80 -0.35
C VAL A 127 -4.45 -13.11 0.88
N LEU A 128 -3.66 -12.39 1.68
CA LEU A 128 -4.15 -11.69 2.88
C LEU A 128 -4.96 -10.45 2.50
N LEU A 129 -4.47 -9.68 1.53
CA LEU A 129 -5.18 -8.50 1.02
C LEU A 129 -6.49 -8.90 0.34
N ASP A 130 -6.50 -9.98 -0.43
CA ASP A 130 -7.69 -10.45 -1.15
C ASP A 130 -8.76 -11.00 -0.19
N GLU A 131 -8.35 -11.66 0.90
CA GLU A 131 -9.26 -12.11 1.95
C GLU A 131 -9.86 -10.92 2.73
N ALA A 132 -9.03 -9.94 3.11
CA ALA A 132 -9.51 -8.71 3.75
C ALA A 132 -10.47 -7.94 2.82
N LEU A 133 -10.14 -7.81 1.54
CA LEU A 133 -10.98 -7.14 0.54
C LEU A 133 -12.32 -7.85 0.35
N LYS A 134 -12.32 -9.19 0.34
CA LYS A 134 -13.54 -10.00 0.29
C LYS A 134 -14.45 -9.71 1.49
N HIS A 135 -13.89 -9.70 2.70
CA HIS A 135 -14.64 -9.35 3.89
C HIS A 135 -15.25 -7.95 3.80
N VAL A 136 -14.47 -6.94 3.41
CA VAL A 136 -14.96 -5.56 3.27
C VAL A 136 -16.08 -5.44 2.23
N LYS A 137 -16.02 -6.23 1.17
CA LYS A 137 -17.07 -6.28 0.13
C LYS A 137 -18.37 -6.90 0.65
N GLU A 138 -18.28 -7.97 1.42
CA GLU A 138 -19.45 -8.75 1.87
C GLU A 138 -20.17 -8.12 3.07
N THR A 139 -19.49 -7.28 3.84
CA THR A 139 -20.06 -6.65 5.03
C THR A 139 -21.00 -5.48 4.70
N GLN A 140 -22.26 -5.63 5.11
CA GLN A 140 -23.27 -4.57 5.05
C GLN A 140 -24.02 -4.53 6.41
N PRO A 141 -24.18 -3.35 7.06
CA PRO A 141 -23.69 -2.03 6.67
C PRO A 141 -22.16 -1.88 6.77
N PRO A 142 -21.56 -0.91 6.04
CA PRO A 142 -20.13 -0.63 6.12
C PRO A 142 -19.65 -0.27 7.53
N GLU A 143 -18.45 -0.70 7.87
CA GLU A 143 -17.82 -0.51 9.20
C GLU A 143 -16.73 0.57 9.19
N THR A 144 -16.37 1.07 10.37
CA THR A 144 -15.29 2.08 10.55
C THR A 144 -13.91 1.43 10.46
N VAL A 145 -12.86 2.25 10.32
CA VAL A 145 -11.47 1.78 10.31
C VAL A 145 -11.11 0.99 11.57
N GLN A 146 -11.44 1.53 12.75
CA GLN A 146 -11.20 0.86 14.03
C GLN A 146 -11.88 -0.52 14.09
N SER A 147 -13.16 -0.58 13.70
CA SER A 147 -13.88 -1.85 13.67
C SER A 147 -13.24 -2.85 12.70
N TRP A 148 -12.76 -2.42 11.54
CA TRP A 148 -12.04 -3.32 10.63
C TRP A 148 -10.75 -3.87 11.22
N ILE A 149 -9.96 -3.04 11.93
CA ILE A 149 -8.74 -3.49 12.60
C ILE A 149 -9.07 -4.54 13.67
N GLU A 150 -10.07 -4.29 14.51
CA GLU A 150 -10.54 -5.24 15.54
C GLU A 150 -11.05 -6.55 14.92
N LEU A 151 -11.87 -6.47 13.87
CA LEU A 151 -12.48 -7.63 13.21
C LEU A 151 -11.42 -8.53 12.55
N LEU A 152 -10.49 -7.94 11.81
CA LEU A 152 -9.42 -8.67 11.12
C LEU A 152 -8.37 -9.22 12.09
N SER A 153 -8.26 -8.64 13.29
CA SER A 153 -7.39 -9.12 14.38
C SER A 153 -8.07 -10.18 15.24
N GLY A 154 -9.40 -10.21 15.26
CA GLY A 154 -10.20 -11.14 16.08
C GLY A 154 -10.47 -10.63 17.49
N GLU A 155 -10.45 -9.32 17.71
CA GLU A 155 -10.69 -8.67 19.00
C GLU A 155 -12.19 -8.46 19.29
N THR A 156 -13.06 -8.93 18.40
CA THR A 156 -14.52 -8.86 18.58
C THR A 156 -15.05 -10.04 19.40
N TRP A 157 -16.00 -9.75 20.29
CA TRP A 157 -16.74 -10.76 21.04
C TRP A 157 -18.04 -11.19 20.37
N ASN A 158 -18.39 -10.62 19.21
CA ASN A 158 -19.63 -10.97 18.51
C ASN A 158 -19.46 -12.29 17.73
N PRO A 159 -20.19 -13.38 18.07
CA PRO A 159 -20.04 -14.68 17.40
C PRO A 159 -20.28 -14.63 15.90
N LEU A 160 -21.19 -13.76 15.45
CA LEU A 160 -21.50 -13.59 14.02
C LEU A 160 -20.35 -12.95 13.25
N LYS A 161 -19.40 -12.29 13.94
CA LYS A 161 -18.28 -11.57 13.35
C LYS A 161 -16.92 -12.27 13.58
N LEU A 162 -16.89 -13.41 14.27
CA LEU A 162 -15.64 -14.15 14.49
C LEU A 162 -14.99 -14.67 13.20
N HIS A 163 -15.77 -14.86 12.14
CA HIS A 163 -15.28 -15.35 10.85
C HIS A 163 -14.46 -14.31 10.06
N TYR A 164 -14.43 -13.04 10.50
CA TYR A 164 -13.63 -11.98 9.88
C TYR A 164 -12.14 -12.04 10.27
N GLN A 165 -11.79 -12.79 11.31
CA GLN A 165 -10.43 -12.86 11.80
C GLN A 165 -9.50 -13.51 10.75
N LEU A 166 -8.47 -12.77 10.34
CA LEU A 166 -7.41 -13.32 9.51
C LEU A 166 -6.51 -14.22 10.37
N ARG A 167 -6.45 -15.50 10.02
CA ARG A 167 -5.66 -16.51 10.73
C ARG A 167 -4.33 -16.78 10.05
N ASN A 168 -3.37 -17.23 10.87
CA ASN A 168 -2.03 -17.64 10.43
C ASN A 168 -1.29 -16.54 9.64
N VAL A 169 -1.49 -15.28 10.03
CA VAL A 169 -0.95 -14.12 9.30
C VAL A 169 0.57 -14.17 9.26
N ARG A 170 1.21 -14.54 10.37
CA ARG A 170 2.67 -14.66 10.46
C ARG A 170 3.22 -15.70 9.47
N GLU A 171 2.63 -16.89 9.44
CA GLU A 171 3.06 -17.98 8.57
C GLU A 171 2.82 -17.64 7.09
N ARG A 172 1.70 -16.98 6.78
CA ARG A 172 1.37 -16.54 5.42
C ARG A 172 2.29 -15.44 4.93
N LEU A 173 2.63 -14.46 5.76
CA LEU A 173 3.61 -13.43 5.42
C LEU A 173 5.01 -14.01 5.26
N ALA A 174 5.43 -14.94 6.13
CA ALA A 174 6.71 -15.63 5.99
C ALA A 174 6.76 -16.40 4.67
N LYS A 175 5.67 -17.11 4.31
CA LYS A 175 5.56 -17.79 3.02
C LYS A 175 5.68 -16.83 1.83
N ASN A 176 5.00 -15.69 1.85
CA ASN A 176 5.12 -14.67 0.80
C ASN A 176 6.58 -14.17 0.68
N LEU A 177 7.24 -13.91 1.81
CA LEU A 177 8.64 -13.48 1.82
C LEU A 177 9.61 -14.56 1.32
N VAL A 178 9.31 -15.84 1.55
CA VAL A 178 10.05 -16.98 0.96
C VAL A 178 9.84 -17.05 -0.54
N GLU A 179 8.59 -16.92 -1.02
CA GLU A 179 8.26 -16.90 -2.46
C GLU A 179 8.95 -15.72 -3.19
N LYS A 180 9.15 -14.61 -2.48
CA LYS A 180 9.89 -13.42 -2.96
C LYS A 180 11.41 -13.53 -2.82
N GLY A 181 11.92 -14.63 -2.28
CA GLY A 181 13.36 -14.87 -2.10
C GLY A 181 14.03 -13.97 -1.06
N VAL A 182 13.27 -13.43 -0.10
CA VAL A 182 13.79 -12.64 1.01
C VAL A 182 14.21 -13.54 2.17
N LEU A 183 13.38 -14.53 2.48
CA LEU A 183 13.62 -15.54 3.51
C LEU A 183 13.86 -16.92 2.86
N THR A 184 14.48 -17.83 3.60
CA THR A 184 14.46 -19.27 3.28
C THR A 184 13.58 -20.04 4.24
N THR A 185 13.39 -21.32 3.96
CA THR A 185 12.76 -22.25 4.89
C THR A 185 13.82 -23.24 5.33
N GLU A 186 14.14 -23.22 6.62
CA GLU A 186 15.10 -24.14 7.23
C GLU A 186 14.42 -24.94 8.33
N LYS A 187 14.51 -26.27 8.25
CA LYS A 187 14.06 -27.15 9.31
C LYS A 187 15.18 -27.26 10.34
N GLN A 188 14.99 -26.62 11.50
CA GLN A 188 15.90 -26.74 12.63
C GLN A 188 15.45 -27.88 13.54
N ASN A 189 16.35 -28.83 13.79
CA ASN A 189 16.09 -29.94 14.70
C ASN A 189 16.62 -29.56 16.09
N PHE A 190 15.71 -29.32 17.02
CA PHE A 190 16.04 -29.15 18.44
C PHE A 190 16.06 -30.51 19.11
N LEU A 191 16.71 -30.61 20.27
CA LEU A 191 16.85 -31.86 21.02
C LEU A 191 15.50 -32.57 21.29
N LEU A 192 14.41 -31.82 21.40
CA LEU A 192 13.08 -32.34 21.77
C LEU A 192 12.01 -32.17 20.69
N PHE A 193 12.28 -31.42 19.61
CA PHE A 193 11.30 -31.16 18.56
C PHE A 193 11.98 -30.60 17.32
N ASP A 194 11.32 -30.74 16.17
CA ASP A 194 11.72 -30.04 14.96
C ASP A 194 10.89 -28.78 14.79
N MET A 195 11.51 -27.68 14.39
CA MET A 195 10.84 -26.42 14.13
C MET A 195 11.25 -25.87 12.77
N THR A 196 10.26 -25.41 12.00
CA THR A 196 10.53 -24.74 10.72
C THR A 196 10.77 -23.26 10.99
N THR A 197 11.95 -22.79 10.60
CA THR A 197 12.42 -21.40 10.75
C THR A 197 12.50 -20.72 9.39
N HIS A 198 12.41 -19.39 9.40
CA HIS A 198 12.49 -18.59 8.19
C HIS A 198 13.61 -17.53 8.27
N PRO A 199 14.89 -17.95 8.25
CA PRO A 199 16.01 -17.02 8.37
C PRO A 199 16.10 -16.10 7.15
N LEU A 200 16.69 -14.91 7.37
CA LEU A 200 16.89 -13.91 6.33
C LEU A 200 18.06 -14.32 5.44
N THR A 201 17.81 -14.43 4.13
CA THR A 201 18.86 -14.71 3.14
C THR A 201 19.27 -13.47 2.38
N ASN A 202 18.30 -12.62 2.03
CA ASN A 202 18.58 -11.39 1.32
C ASN A 202 18.79 -10.22 2.29
N ASN A 203 19.98 -10.16 2.89
CA ASN A 203 20.36 -9.06 3.79
C ASN A 203 20.31 -7.69 3.10
N ASN A 204 20.55 -7.62 1.78
CA ASN A 204 20.54 -6.36 1.04
C ASN A 204 19.17 -5.69 1.05
N ILE A 205 18.08 -6.47 0.94
CA ILE A 205 16.71 -5.93 0.97
C ILE A 205 16.41 -5.32 2.34
N LYS A 206 16.74 -6.02 3.43
CA LYS A 206 16.52 -5.51 4.78
C LYS A 206 17.35 -4.26 5.07
N GLN A 207 18.64 -4.26 4.70
CA GLN A 207 19.50 -3.09 4.89
C GLN A 207 19.02 -1.88 4.06
N ARG A 208 18.53 -2.10 2.84
CA ARG A 208 17.93 -1.05 2.02
C ARG A 208 16.64 -0.50 2.65
N LEU A 209 15.80 -1.36 3.20
CA LEU A 209 14.58 -0.96 3.91
C LEU A 209 14.92 -0.08 5.12
N ILE A 210 15.86 -0.53 5.96
CA ILE A 210 16.34 0.25 7.13
C ILE A 210 16.88 1.60 6.67
N LYS A 211 17.77 1.61 5.67
CA LYS A 211 18.35 2.85 5.12
C LYS A 211 17.28 3.79 4.56
N LYS A 212 16.27 3.26 3.85
CA LYS A 212 15.15 4.05 3.33
C LYS A 212 14.38 4.76 4.44
N VAL A 213 14.09 4.06 5.54
CA VAL A 213 13.41 4.64 6.71
C VAL A 213 14.29 5.67 7.42
N GLN A 214 15.57 5.37 7.63
CA GLN A 214 16.54 6.30 8.23
C GLN A 214 16.69 7.59 7.41
N GLU A 215 16.93 7.47 6.10
CA GLU A 215 17.08 8.64 5.22
C GLU A 215 15.85 9.53 5.22
N ALA A 216 14.64 8.94 5.28
CA ALA A 216 13.38 9.68 5.30
C ALA A 216 13.27 10.64 6.49
N VAL A 217 13.77 10.23 7.65
CA VAL A 217 13.76 11.03 8.89
C VAL A 217 15.09 11.74 9.16
N LEU A 218 16.09 11.59 8.29
CA LEU A 218 17.41 12.22 8.40
C LEU A 218 17.70 13.12 7.19
N GLU A 219 18.46 12.62 6.21
CA GLU A 219 19.00 13.40 5.10
C GLU A 219 17.91 13.92 4.14
N LYS A 220 16.87 13.12 3.91
CA LYS A 220 15.76 13.41 2.99
C LYS A 220 14.53 13.95 3.72
N TRP A 221 14.70 14.40 4.96
CA TRP A 221 13.59 14.94 5.75
C TRP A 221 12.97 16.18 5.10
N VAL A 222 11.64 16.19 5.05
CA VAL A 222 10.85 17.33 4.60
C VAL A 222 9.88 17.71 5.70
N ASN A 223 9.80 19.01 6.04
CA ASN A 223 8.93 19.51 7.11
C ASN A 223 7.43 19.37 6.78
N ASP A 224 7.08 19.26 5.50
CA ASP A 224 5.71 18.99 5.07
C ASP A 224 5.55 17.48 4.75
N PRO A 225 4.78 16.73 5.56
CA PRO A 225 4.54 15.31 5.36
C PRO A 225 3.93 14.96 3.99
N HIS A 226 3.19 15.89 3.39
CA HIS A 226 2.53 15.69 2.08
C HIS A 226 3.52 15.59 0.92
N ARG A 227 4.74 16.07 1.12
CA ARG A 227 5.83 15.98 0.14
C ARG A 227 6.62 14.67 0.26
N MET A 228 6.39 13.89 1.32
CA MET A 228 6.95 12.55 1.45
C MET A 228 6.14 11.57 0.61
N ASP A 229 6.79 10.51 0.11
CA ASP A 229 6.08 9.39 -0.49
C ASP A 229 5.02 8.83 0.50
N LYS A 230 3.77 8.74 0.04
CA LYS A 230 2.62 8.32 0.86
C LYS A 230 2.84 6.94 1.46
N ARG A 231 3.49 6.03 0.70
CA ARG A 231 3.80 4.68 1.16
C ARG A 231 4.87 4.70 2.26
N LEU A 232 5.93 5.49 2.08
CA LEU A 232 6.98 5.66 3.10
C LEU A 232 6.45 6.33 4.38
N LEU A 233 5.59 7.34 4.25
CA LEU A 233 4.93 7.97 5.39
C LEU A 233 4.08 6.95 6.17
N ALA A 234 3.26 6.16 5.48
CA ALA A 234 2.49 5.09 6.09
C ALA A 234 3.37 4.05 6.79
N LEU A 235 4.48 3.66 6.16
CA LEU A 235 5.45 2.72 6.76
C LEU A 235 6.01 3.24 8.08
N ILE A 236 6.37 4.52 8.17
CA ILE A 236 6.90 5.12 9.41
C ILE A 236 5.85 5.07 10.53
N PHE A 237 4.61 5.51 10.25
CA PHE A 237 3.52 5.47 11.23
C PHE A 237 3.22 4.03 11.69
N LEU A 238 3.06 3.10 10.75
CA LEU A 238 2.71 1.72 11.06
C LEU A 238 3.86 0.98 11.76
N ALA A 239 5.12 1.22 11.38
CA ALA A 239 6.28 0.66 12.06
C ALA A 239 6.39 1.18 13.51
N HIS A 240 6.03 2.44 13.75
CA HIS A 240 5.94 2.99 15.10
C HIS A 240 4.81 2.33 15.90
N SER A 241 3.58 2.30 15.36
CA SER A 241 2.43 1.65 16.01
C SER A 241 2.61 0.16 16.25
N SER A 242 3.47 -0.51 15.45
CA SER A 242 3.82 -1.92 15.61
C SER A 242 5.00 -2.18 16.56
N ASP A 243 5.59 -1.13 17.14
CA ASP A 243 6.76 -1.21 18.02
C ASP A 243 8.00 -1.88 17.37
N VAL A 244 8.21 -1.61 16.07
CA VAL A 244 9.37 -2.15 15.31
C VAL A 244 10.23 -1.07 14.67
N LEU A 245 9.80 0.19 14.72
CA LEU A 245 10.54 1.31 14.11
C LEU A 245 11.91 1.53 14.77
N GLU A 246 12.00 1.36 16.08
CA GLU A 246 13.25 1.59 16.82
C GLU A 246 14.38 0.63 16.39
N ASN A 247 14.04 -0.57 15.90
CA ASN A 247 15.01 -1.51 15.32
C ASN A 247 15.73 -0.92 14.10
N ALA A 248 15.08 -0.01 13.36
CA ALA A 248 15.71 0.69 12.24
C ALA A 248 16.67 1.78 12.72
N PHE A 249 16.52 2.30 13.94
CA PHE A 249 17.33 3.39 14.48
C PHE A 249 18.44 2.90 15.42
N ALA A 250 18.35 1.69 15.96
CA ALA A 250 19.38 1.10 16.83
C ALA A 250 20.82 1.15 16.26
N PRO A 251 21.07 1.07 14.93
CA PRO A 251 22.42 1.20 14.37
C PRO A 251 22.92 2.64 14.19
N LEU A 252 22.09 3.65 14.45
CA LEU A 252 22.46 5.07 14.28
C LEU A 252 23.39 5.55 15.40
N LEU A 253 24.13 6.63 15.13
CA LEU A 253 24.86 7.38 16.16
C LEU A 253 23.87 8.12 17.08
N ASP A 254 24.24 8.35 18.34
CA ASP A 254 23.37 8.98 19.35
C ASP A 254 22.71 10.29 18.85
N ASP A 255 23.48 11.21 18.25
CA ASP A 255 22.95 12.47 17.71
C ASP A 255 21.92 12.25 16.58
N GLN A 256 22.14 11.23 15.74
CA GLN A 256 21.24 10.88 14.64
C GLN A 256 19.99 10.18 15.16
N TYR A 257 20.13 9.31 16.16
CA TYR A 257 19.03 8.64 16.84
C TYR A 257 18.10 9.68 17.49
N ASP A 258 18.65 10.63 18.25
CA ASP A 258 17.88 11.69 18.89
C ASP A 258 17.13 12.57 17.88
N LEU A 259 17.81 12.93 16.78
CA LEU A 259 17.20 13.70 15.70
C LEU A 259 16.08 12.93 14.99
N ALA A 260 16.29 11.65 14.67
CA ALA A 260 15.31 10.78 14.06
C ALA A 260 14.07 10.64 14.95
N MET A 261 14.26 10.33 16.23
CA MET A 261 13.18 10.19 17.21
C MET A 261 12.42 11.50 17.43
N LYS A 262 13.11 12.65 17.41
CA LYS A 262 12.47 13.97 17.45
C LYS A 262 11.55 14.20 16.25
N ARG A 263 12.01 13.85 15.04
CA ARG A 263 11.22 14.01 13.80
C ARG A 263 10.06 13.03 13.71
N VAL A 264 10.24 11.80 14.17
CA VAL A 264 9.14 10.84 14.32
C VAL A 264 8.08 11.37 15.28
N ARG A 265 8.47 11.91 16.44
CA ARG A 265 7.54 12.60 17.35
C ARG A 265 6.81 13.76 16.68
N GLN A 266 7.49 14.58 15.89
CA GLN A 266 6.85 15.64 15.10
C GLN A 266 5.79 15.12 14.12
N LEU A 267 5.99 13.93 13.52
CA LEU A 267 4.96 13.29 12.68
C LEU A 267 3.78 12.77 13.50
N LEU A 268 4.04 12.23 14.69
CA LEU A 268 3.00 11.68 15.57
C LEU A 268 2.15 12.77 16.23
N ASP A 269 2.71 13.96 16.44
CA ASP A 269 2.02 15.13 16.99
C ASP A 269 1.12 15.84 15.96
N LEU A 270 1.11 15.39 14.69
CA LEU A 270 0.21 15.93 13.66
C LEU A 270 -1.25 15.59 13.99
N ASP A 271 -2.17 16.51 13.69
CA ASP A 271 -3.60 16.24 13.76
C ASP A 271 -4.10 15.56 12.47
N PRO A 272 -4.47 14.26 12.50
CA PRO A 272 -4.87 13.55 11.30
C PRO A 272 -6.09 14.16 10.60
N GLU A 273 -7.01 14.77 11.37
CA GLU A 273 -8.19 15.44 10.82
C GLU A 273 -7.75 16.64 9.96
N GLY A 274 -6.92 17.53 10.52
CA GLY A 274 -6.36 18.67 9.81
C GLY A 274 -5.50 18.29 8.59
N GLU A 275 -4.64 17.27 8.72
CA GLU A 275 -3.80 16.80 7.60
C GLU A 275 -4.64 16.19 6.48
N SER A 276 -5.72 15.44 6.78
CA SER A 276 -6.59 14.85 5.74
C SER A 276 -7.30 15.89 4.87
N MET A 277 -7.55 17.10 5.40
CA MET A 277 -8.21 18.17 4.66
C MET A 277 -7.28 18.88 3.66
N LYS A 278 -5.97 18.63 3.72
CA LYS A 278 -5.00 19.17 2.75
C LYS A 278 -5.13 18.39 1.42
N GLY A 279 -4.90 19.07 0.29
CA GLY A 279 -5.19 18.50 -1.03
C GLY A 279 -4.34 17.28 -1.41
N SER A 280 -4.91 16.36 -2.21
CA SER A 280 -4.28 15.11 -2.71
C SER A 280 -3.84 14.11 -1.62
N THR A 281 -4.64 13.97 -0.56
CA THR A 281 -4.40 13.01 0.53
C THR A 281 -5.17 11.71 0.35
N ASN A 282 -4.71 10.65 1.01
CA ASN A 282 -5.47 9.42 1.18
C ASN A 282 -6.15 9.48 2.55
N ASP A 283 -7.44 9.80 2.57
CA ASP A 283 -8.23 9.89 3.82
C ASP A 283 -8.18 8.60 4.64
N LEU A 284 -8.09 7.43 3.98
CA LEU A 284 -8.03 6.15 4.68
C LEU A 284 -6.70 5.97 5.40
N LEU A 285 -5.58 6.44 4.82
CA LEU A 285 -4.27 6.47 5.48
C LEU A 285 -4.36 7.27 6.79
N TRP A 286 -4.87 8.50 6.73
CA TRP A 286 -5.00 9.34 7.92
C TRP A 286 -6.01 8.81 8.93
N ALA A 287 -7.07 8.12 8.48
CA ALA A 287 -8.00 7.45 9.38
C ALA A 287 -7.37 6.25 10.10
N VAL A 288 -6.47 5.51 9.44
CA VAL A 288 -5.68 4.45 10.08
C VAL A 288 -4.69 5.05 11.07
N VAL A 289 -3.98 6.13 10.71
CA VAL A 289 -3.12 6.86 11.65
C VAL A 289 -3.91 7.31 12.87
N ALA A 290 -5.07 7.94 12.66
CA ALA A 290 -5.95 8.39 13.73
C ALA A 290 -6.37 7.24 14.67
N ALA A 291 -6.55 6.02 14.15
CA ALA A 291 -6.96 4.86 14.92
C ALA A 291 -5.85 4.29 15.82
N PHE A 292 -4.58 4.60 15.54
CA PHE A 292 -3.44 4.21 16.39
C PHE A 292 -2.95 5.33 17.30
N THR A 293 -3.33 6.59 17.04
CA THR A 293 -2.94 7.75 17.86
C THR A 293 -3.96 8.15 18.93
N LYS A 294 -5.24 7.77 18.76
CA LYS A 294 -6.35 8.12 19.66
C LYS A 294 -6.92 6.87 20.31
#